data_AF-A0A160HWR9-F1
#
_entry.id   AF-A0A160HWR9-F1
#
_cell.length_a   1.000
_cell.length_b   1.000
_cell.length_c   1.000
_cell.angle_alpha   90.00
_cell.angle_beta   90.00
_cell.angle_gamma   90.00
#
_symmetry.space_group_name_H-M   'P 1'
#
loop_
_entity.id
_entity.type
_entity.pdbx_description
1 polymer ?
#
loop_
_entity_poly.entity_id
_entity_poly.type
_entity_poly.pdbx_seq_one_letter_code
_entity_poly.pdbx_strand_id
1 'polypeptide(L)'
;MTVHPTAVIDATATLGEGIEVGPWCTVGPNVVLGDNVRLVSHVVVQQDSTVGAGTVIHPFAVIGGNPQHNGYKGETVRLEIGENNLIREHCTFNRGTPQGTGVTVVGSNNLFMTGAHIGHDCVVGDNVVMANNATLGGHAQVGDKVFLGGLCAVHQNGRVGQGAIIGGLAAVTRDVIPYGSAWGNHARLRGLNLIGLKRKGYGKDQVRRLLAAYRDLFEGDGEFAGRIDGVAERYADLPEIMEIIAFIRDGGRRPLCLPNAE
;
A
#
# COMPACT_ATOMS: atom_id res chain seq x y z
N MET A 1 28.36 7.53 -9.79
CA MET A 1 28.16 7.20 -8.37
C MET A 1 28.74 8.33 -7.54
N THR A 2 27.94 8.90 -6.65
CA THR A 2 28.32 10.02 -5.78
C THR A 2 27.99 9.64 -4.35
N VAL A 3 28.99 9.26 -3.57
CA VAL A 3 28.82 8.91 -2.15
C VAL A 3 29.52 9.95 -1.29
N HIS A 4 28.78 10.57 -0.38
CA HIS A 4 29.33 11.55 0.53
C HIS A 4 30.29 10.87 1.53
N PRO A 5 31.45 11.49 1.87
CA PRO A 5 32.46 10.87 2.75
C PRO A 5 31.98 10.49 4.16
N THR A 6 30.86 11.05 4.63
CA THR A 6 30.25 10.74 5.94
C THR A 6 29.20 9.64 5.88
N ALA A 7 28.88 9.12 4.70
CA ALA A 7 27.99 7.97 4.57
C ALA A 7 28.72 6.68 5.01
N VAL A 8 28.01 5.80 5.70
CA VAL A 8 28.52 4.50 6.13
C VAL A 8 27.82 3.43 5.32
N ILE A 9 28.58 2.67 4.55
CA ILE A 9 28.06 1.62 3.67
C ILE A 9 28.75 0.32 4.05
N ASP A 10 27.96 -0.70 4.37
CA ASP A 10 28.44 -2.04 4.66
C ASP A 10 29.09 -2.67 3.41
N ALA A 11 30.15 -3.45 3.61
CA ALA A 11 30.92 -4.05 2.52
C ALA A 11 30.11 -5.08 1.69
N THR A 12 29.01 -5.61 2.24
CA THR A 12 28.13 -6.56 1.55
C THR A 12 27.00 -5.86 0.76
N ALA A 13 26.86 -4.54 0.88
CA ALA A 13 25.86 -3.80 0.12
C ALA A 13 26.23 -3.73 -1.37
N THR A 14 25.23 -3.89 -2.23
CA THR A 14 25.36 -3.75 -3.68
C THR A 14 24.72 -2.45 -4.14
N LEU A 15 25.48 -1.65 -4.91
CA LEU A 15 25.06 -0.34 -5.39
C LEU A 15 25.06 -0.34 -6.92
N GLY A 16 23.93 0.06 -7.51
CA GLY A 16 23.76 0.21 -8.95
C GLY A 16 24.51 1.41 -9.53
N GLU A 17 24.34 1.61 -10.84
CA GLU A 17 24.91 2.74 -11.55
C GLU A 17 24.17 4.05 -11.22
N GLY A 18 24.84 5.20 -11.34
CA GLY A 18 24.18 6.49 -11.11
C GLY A 18 23.72 6.77 -9.67
N ILE A 19 24.04 5.91 -8.68
CA ILE A 19 23.67 6.09 -7.27
C ILE A 19 24.18 7.42 -6.69
N GLU A 20 23.32 8.05 -5.90
CA GLU A 20 23.65 9.20 -5.05
C GLU A 20 23.37 8.87 -3.57
N VAL A 21 24.40 8.89 -2.72
CA VAL A 21 24.27 8.73 -1.27
C VAL A 21 24.79 9.99 -0.59
N GLY A 22 23.86 10.77 -0.03
CA GLY A 22 24.18 12.00 0.68
C GLY A 22 24.74 11.78 2.09
N PRO A 23 24.96 12.89 2.83
CA PRO A 23 25.69 12.85 4.08
C PRO A 23 24.92 12.13 5.19
N TRP A 24 25.67 11.40 6.02
CA TRP A 24 25.16 10.67 7.20
C TRP A 24 24.09 9.63 6.89
N CYS A 25 24.03 9.13 5.66
CA CYS A 25 23.26 7.95 5.34
C CYS A 25 23.99 6.70 5.83
N THR A 26 23.22 5.69 6.25
CA THR A 26 23.73 4.36 6.59
C THR A 26 23.07 3.32 5.71
N VAL A 27 23.88 2.52 5.02
CA VAL A 27 23.44 1.36 4.22
C VAL A 27 24.06 0.13 4.85
N GLY A 28 23.23 -0.72 5.45
CA GLY A 28 23.69 -1.91 6.15
C GLY A 28 23.81 -3.16 5.27
N PRO A 29 24.00 -4.34 5.89
CA PRO A 29 24.40 -5.55 5.17
C PRO A 29 23.32 -6.10 4.25
N ASN A 30 23.75 -6.75 3.17
CA ASN A 30 22.90 -7.38 2.16
C ASN A 30 21.84 -6.44 1.54
N VAL A 31 22.06 -5.13 1.60
CA VAL A 31 21.20 -4.15 0.91
C VAL A 31 21.57 -4.11 -0.57
N VAL A 32 20.55 -4.05 -1.43
CA VAL A 32 20.71 -3.85 -2.87
C VAL A 32 20.00 -2.55 -3.27
N LEU A 33 20.76 -1.57 -3.76
CA LEU A 33 20.21 -0.34 -4.32
C LEU A 33 20.35 -0.39 -5.85
N GLY A 34 19.23 -0.32 -6.57
CA GLY A 34 19.20 -0.29 -8.03
C GLY A 34 19.69 1.04 -8.62
N ASP A 35 19.74 1.10 -9.94
CA ASP A 35 20.32 2.25 -10.64
C ASP A 35 19.60 3.57 -10.32
N ASN A 36 20.35 4.66 -10.23
CA ASN A 36 19.82 6.02 -10.01
C ASN A 36 19.01 6.17 -8.72
N VAL A 37 19.14 5.26 -7.74
CA VAL A 37 18.60 5.46 -6.40
C VAL A 37 19.33 6.62 -5.72
N ARG A 38 18.56 7.49 -5.06
CA ARG A 38 19.07 8.66 -4.36
C ARG A 38 18.68 8.64 -2.89
N LEU A 39 19.67 8.53 -2.01
CA LEU A 39 19.51 8.70 -0.57
C LEU A 39 19.92 10.13 -0.21
N VAL A 40 18.98 10.97 0.25
CA VAL A 40 19.21 12.43 0.36
C VAL A 40 20.20 12.80 1.47
N SER A 41 19.90 12.50 2.73
CA SER A 41 20.81 12.65 3.88
C SER A 41 20.15 11.98 5.07
N HIS A 42 20.90 11.46 6.05
CA HIS A 42 20.31 10.86 7.25
C HIS A 42 19.28 9.75 6.96
N VAL A 43 19.43 9.03 5.84
CA VAL A 43 18.61 7.87 5.51
C VAL A 43 19.27 6.63 6.09
N VAL A 44 18.47 5.76 6.70
CA VAL A 44 18.94 4.44 7.13
C VAL A 44 18.27 3.39 6.25
N VAL A 45 19.07 2.63 5.51
CA VAL A 45 18.65 1.38 4.87
C VAL A 45 19.33 0.24 5.63
N GLN A 46 18.56 -0.47 6.46
CA GLN A 46 19.13 -1.17 7.61
C GLN A 46 19.81 -2.48 7.25
N GLN A 47 19.15 -3.37 6.51
CA GLN A 47 19.70 -4.66 6.04
C GLN A 47 18.70 -5.41 5.15
N ASP A 48 19.16 -6.43 4.42
CA ASP A 48 18.35 -7.42 3.70
C ASP A 48 17.18 -6.80 2.89
N SER A 49 17.46 -5.69 2.23
CA SER A 49 16.46 -4.88 1.54
C SER A 49 16.88 -4.58 0.11
N THR A 50 15.96 -4.74 -0.83
CA THR A 50 16.15 -4.35 -2.23
C THR A 50 15.35 -3.09 -2.52
N VAL A 51 15.99 -2.08 -3.10
CA VAL A 51 15.37 -0.83 -3.54
C VAL A 51 15.54 -0.70 -5.05
N GLY A 52 14.42 -0.70 -5.79
CA GLY A 52 14.43 -0.58 -7.23
C GLY A 52 14.89 0.78 -7.74
N ALA A 53 15.26 0.80 -9.02
CA ALA A 53 15.87 1.94 -9.71
C ALA A 53 15.04 3.23 -9.62
N GLY A 54 15.72 4.39 -9.66
CA GLY A 54 15.09 5.71 -9.69
C GLY A 54 14.36 6.13 -8.41
N THR A 55 14.40 5.31 -7.35
CA THR A 55 13.77 5.62 -6.07
C THR A 55 14.52 6.73 -5.33
N VAL A 56 13.79 7.70 -4.79
CA VAL A 56 14.35 8.79 -3.97
C VAL A 56 13.87 8.64 -2.53
N ILE A 57 14.83 8.62 -1.60
CA ILE A 57 14.56 8.45 -0.16
C ILE A 57 15.02 9.70 0.59
N HIS A 58 14.07 10.37 1.22
CA HIS A 58 14.24 11.63 1.93
C HIS A 58 14.71 11.44 3.39
N PRO A 59 15.17 12.52 4.03
CA PRO A 59 15.83 12.42 5.33
C PRO A 59 15.01 11.79 6.45
N PHE A 60 15.73 11.10 7.34
CA PHE A 60 15.19 10.44 8.53
C PHE A 60 14.22 9.28 8.25
N ALA A 61 14.15 8.81 7.01
CA ALA A 61 13.49 7.57 6.68
C ALA A 61 14.31 6.37 7.17
N VAL A 62 13.62 5.35 7.69
CA VAL A 62 14.20 4.08 8.12
C VAL A 62 13.59 2.95 7.28
N ILE A 63 14.40 2.38 6.42
CA ILE A 63 14.01 1.38 5.42
C ILE A 63 14.67 0.05 5.79
N GLY A 64 13.93 -1.05 5.69
CA GLY A 64 14.45 -2.36 6.07
C GLY A 64 14.48 -2.57 7.59
N GLY A 65 13.61 -1.86 8.32
CA GLY A 65 13.43 -1.98 9.76
C GLY A 65 13.18 -3.41 10.21
N ASN A 66 13.65 -3.78 11.41
CA ASN A 66 13.17 -5.01 12.05
C ASN A 66 11.65 -4.94 12.25
N PRO A 67 10.91 -6.05 12.06
CA PRO A 67 9.48 -6.07 12.32
C PRO A 67 9.21 -5.73 13.79
N GLN A 68 8.23 -4.85 14.03
CA GLN A 68 7.72 -4.54 15.37
C GLN A 68 6.75 -5.63 15.86
N HIS A 69 7.21 -6.88 15.83
CA HIS A 69 6.45 -8.05 16.21
C HIS A 69 7.14 -8.73 17.40
N ASN A 70 6.42 -8.93 18.52
CA ASN A 70 7.01 -9.43 19.78
C ASN A 70 7.69 -10.81 19.63
N GLY A 71 7.25 -11.60 18.65
CA GLY A 71 7.80 -12.91 18.35
C GLY A 71 9.09 -12.90 17.53
N TYR A 72 9.49 -11.77 16.94
CA TYR A 72 10.72 -11.67 16.16
C TYR A 72 11.97 -11.73 17.04
N LYS A 73 12.95 -12.54 16.68
CA LYS A 73 14.18 -12.80 17.43
C LYS A 73 15.46 -12.53 16.63
N GLY A 74 15.36 -11.91 15.46
CA GLY A 74 16.51 -11.60 14.61
C GLY A 74 16.67 -12.58 13.43
N GLU A 75 15.60 -13.29 13.07
CA GLU A 75 15.58 -14.18 11.92
C GLU A 75 15.78 -13.39 10.62
N THR A 76 16.31 -14.07 9.59
CA THR A 76 16.47 -13.49 8.26
C THR A 76 15.10 -13.27 7.61
N VAL A 77 14.80 -12.02 7.34
CA VAL A 77 13.57 -11.55 6.70
C VAL A 77 13.91 -10.40 5.75
N ARG A 78 13.06 -10.12 4.77
CA ARG A 78 13.38 -9.24 3.65
C ARG A 78 12.39 -8.11 3.48
N LEU A 79 12.83 -7.08 2.76
CA LEU A 79 11.99 -6.01 2.21
C LEU A 79 12.34 -5.85 0.74
N GLU A 80 11.33 -5.82 -0.11
CA GLU A 80 11.47 -5.60 -1.56
C GLU A 80 10.68 -4.35 -1.94
N ILE A 81 11.36 -3.35 -2.50
CA ILE A 81 10.77 -2.10 -2.97
C ILE A 81 11.04 -2.00 -4.47
N GLY A 82 9.98 -1.75 -5.25
CA GLY A 82 10.06 -1.52 -6.69
C GLY A 82 10.71 -0.19 -7.06
N GLU A 83 10.41 0.28 -8.27
CA GLU A 83 11.12 1.39 -8.91
C GLU A 83 10.38 2.72 -8.76
N ASN A 84 11.11 3.82 -8.94
CA ASN A 84 10.56 5.18 -9.08
C ASN A 84 9.67 5.60 -7.91
N ASN A 85 9.95 5.11 -6.71
CA ASN A 85 9.22 5.49 -5.51
C ASN A 85 9.74 6.82 -4.96
N LEU A 86 8.85 7.66 -4.45
CA LEU A 86 9.19 8.86 -3.69
C LEU A 86 8.87 8.63 -2.22
N ILE A 87 9.90 8.32 -1.44
CA ILE A 87 9.79 8.03 -0.01
C ILE A 87 10.19 9.28 0.76
N ARG A 88 9.22 9.94 1.38
CA ARG A 88 9.40 11.22 2.09
C ARG A 88 9.97 11.03 3.49
N GLU A 89 10.15 12.16 4.15
CA GLU A 89 10.84 12.25 5.43
C GLU A 89 10.15 11.38 6.49
N HIS A 90 10.92 10.79 7.40
CA HIS A 90 10.39 9.99 8.53
C HIS A 90 9.54 8.76 8.15
N CYS A 91 9.53 8.33 6.88
CA CYS A 91 8.89 7.07 6.50
C CYS A 91 9.57 5.87 7.18
N THR A 92 8.81 4.85 7.55
CA THR A 92 9.33 3.64 8.20
C THR A 92 8.78 2.37 7.56
N PHE A 93 9.65 1.59 6.93
CA PHE A 93 9.27 0.35 6.24
C PHE A 93 9.95 -0.84 6.91
N ASN A 94 9.15 -1.74 7.48
CA ASN A 94 9.66 -2.92 8.17
C ASN A 94 9.71 -4.12 7.21
N ARG A 95 10.74 -4.95 7.39
CA ARG A 95 10.85 -6.27 6.75
C ARG A 95 9.76 -7.21 7.26
N GLY A 96 9.61 -8.36 6.60
CA GLY A 96 8.63 -9.39 6.98
C GLY A 96 8.88 -10.04 8.34
N THR A 97 8.10 -11.07 8.65
CA THR A 97 8.29 -11.93 9.82
C THR A 97 8.42 -13.40 9.41
N PRO A 98 9.15 -14.23 10.17
CA PRO A 98 9.28 -15.65 9.84
C PRO A 98 7.95 -16.42 9.94
N GLN A 99 6.99 -15.94 10.73
CA GLN A 99 5.64 -16.52 10.82
C GLN A 99 4.71 -16.04 9.70
N GLY A 100 5.07 -14.95 9.02
CA GLY A 100 4.38 -14.38 7.89
C GLY A 100 4.91 -14.91 6.56
N THR A 101 5.09 -14.02 5.60
CA THR A 101 5.68 -14.34 4.30
C THR A 101 7.21 -14.27 4.34
N GLY A 102 7.78 -13.72 5.41
CA GLY A 102 9.22 -13.42 5.53
C GLY A 102 9.66 -12.24 4.66
N VAL A 103 8.73 -11.59 3.96
CA VAL A 103 9.01 -10.48 3.04
C VAL A 103 7.89 -9.44 3.06
N THR A 104 8.26 -8.18 3.24
CA THR A 104 7.39 -7.04 2.93
C THR A 104 7.64 -6.62 1.48
N VAL A 105 6.59 -6.36 0.71
CA VAL A 105 6.68 -6.02 -0.71
C VAL A 105 6.00 -4.66 -0.96
N VAL A 106 6.71 -3.77 -1.65
CA VAL A 106 6.23 -2.47 -2.11
C VAL A 106 6.48 -2.36 -3.60
N GLY A 107 5.47 -2.01 -4.37
CA GLY A 107 5.55 -1.84 -5.83
C GLY A 107 6.30 -0.59 -6.25
N SER A 108 5.92 -0.06 -7.41
CA SER A 108 6.60 1.01 -8.13
C SER A 108 5.74 2.26 -8.29
N ASN A 109 6.38 3.39 -8.54
CA ASN A 109 5.74 4.69 -8.81
C ASN A 109 4.85 5.20 -7.66
N ASN A 110 5.18 4.82 -6.42
CA ASN A 110 4.41 5.21 -5.26
C ASN A 110 4.91 6.55 -4.67
N LEU A 111 4.00 7.25 -4.00
CA LEU A 111 4.31 8.42 -3.18
C LEU A 111 3.99 8.11 -1.72
N PHE A 112 5.02 8.04 -0.89
CA PHE A 112 4.89 7.93 0.55
C PHE A 112 5.24 9.27 1.16
N MET A 113 4.22 10.01 1.63
CA MET A 113 4.42 11.30 2.28
C MET A 113 4.95 11.12 3.70
N THR A 114 5.33 12.24 4.32
CA THR A 114 6.05 12.28 5.59
C THR A 114 5.41 11.37 6.65
N GLY A 115 6.23 10.53 7.28
CA GLY A 115 5.82 9.67 8.38
C GLY A 115 4.94 8.48 7.99
N ALA A 116 4.75 8.18 6.70
CA ALA A 116 4.03 6.98 6.30
C ALA A 116 4.73 5.71 6.83
N HIS A 117 3.95 4.75 7.32
CA HIS A 117 4.44 3.51 7.89
C HIS A 117 3.94 2.28 7.13
N ILE A 118 4.87 1.37 6.81
CA ILE A 118 4.60 0.06 6.24
C ILE A 118 4.99 -1.01 7.27
N GLY A 119 3.97 -1.69 7.80
CA GLY A 119 4.13 -2.80 8.72
C GLY A 119 4.79 -4.02 8.07
N HIS A 120 5.18 -4.97 8.91
CA HIS A 120 5.80 -6.22 8.46
C HIS A 120 4.85 -7.05 7.59
N ASP A 121 5.38 -7.75 6.59
CA ASP A 121 4.65 -8.64 5.67
C ASP A 121 3.53 -7.93 4.88
N CYS A 122 3.57 -6.59 4.79
CA CYS A 122 2.62 -5.88 3.94
C CYS A 122 2.91 -6.14 2.46
N VAL A 123 1.87 -6.04 1.65
CA VAL A 123 1.95 -5.99 0.19
C VAL A 123 1.32 -4.69 -0.28
N VAL A 124 2.11 -3.83 -0.92
CA VAL A 124 1.65 -2.56 -1.50
C VAL A 124 1.90 -2.60 -3.00
N GLY A 125 0.87 -2.34 -3.79
CA GLY A 125 0.93 -2.31 -5.24
C GLY A 125 1.62 -1.08 -5.82
N ASP A 126 1.28 -0.75 -7.06
CA ASP A 126 1.87 0.34 -7.82
C ASP A 126 1.00 1.60 -7.80
N ASN A 127 1.62 2.77 -7.98
CA ASN A 127 0.93 4.07 -8.07
C ASN A 127 0.07 4.41 -6.84
N VAL A 128 0.42 3.88 -5.68
CA VAL A 128 -0.20 4.16 -4.38
C VAL A 128 0.29 5.50 -3.85
N VAL A 129 -0.62 6.25 -3.25
CA VAL A 129 -0.30 7.47 -2.49
C VAL A 129 -0.67 7.26 -1.03
N MET A 130 0.32 7.34 -0.16
CA MET A 130 0.13 7.40 1.28
C MET A 130 0.39 8.81 1.75
N ALA A 131 -0.66 9.52 2.15
CA ALA A 131 -0.53 10.86 2.72
C ALA A 131 0.11 10.82 4.12
N ASN A 132 0.40 12.00 4.67
CA ASN A 132 1.19 12.13 5.88
C ASN A 132 0.68 11.22 7.01
N ASN A 133 1.58 10.44 7.60
CA ASN A 133 1.31 9.51 8.69
C ASN A 133 0.23 8.45 8.40
N ALA A 134 -0.10 8.17 7.13
CA ALA A 134 -0.88 7.00 6.80
C ALA A 134 -0.12 5.74 7.22
N THR A 135 -0.81 4.81 7.89
CA THR A 135 -0.18 3.69 8.59
C THR A 135 -0.79 2.37 8.16
N LEU A 136 0.05 1.41 7.78
CA LEU A 136 -0.36 0.03 7.53
C LEU A 136 0.10 -0.87 8.68
N GLY A 137 -0.84 -1.56 9.33
CA GLY A 137 -0.53 -2.65 10.25
C GLY A 137 0.04 -3.88 9.53
N GLY A 138 0.62 -4.80 10.28
CA GLY A 138 1.25 -6.00 9.71
C GLY A 138 0.30 -6.82 8.82
N HIS A 139 0.84 -7.41 7.76
CA HIS A 139 0.09 -8.21 6.77
C HIS A 139 -1.00 -7.44 6.00
N ALA A 140 -1.03 -6.11 6.02
CA ALA A 140 -1.98 -5.36 5.23
C ALA A 140 -1.68 -5.50 3.72
N GLN A 141 -2.73 -5.53 2.91
CA GLN A 141 -2.62 -5.60 1.44
C GLN A 141 -3.27 -4.37 0.83
N VAL A 142 -2.54 -3.64 0.00
CA VAL A 142 -2.98 -2.42 -0.67
C VAL A 142 -2.80 -2.62 -2.17
N GLY A 143 -3.90 -2.60 -2.92
CA GLY A 143 -3.86 -2.72 -4.37
C GLY A 143 -3.36 -1.44 -5.06
N ASP A 144 -3.21 -1.51 -6.37
CA ASP A 144 -2.71 -0.41 -7.18
C ASP A 144 -3.58 0.84 -7.10
N LYS A 145 -2.98 2.01 -7.30
CA LYS A 145 -3.69 3.30 -7.46
C LYS A 145 -4.57 3.67 -6.27
N VAL A 146 -4.29 3.11 -5.09
CA VAL A 146 -4.99 3.45 -3.85
C VAL A 146 -4.48 4.80 -3.33
N PHE A 147 -5.41 5.60 -2.81
CA PHE A 147 -5.08 6.80 -2.05
C PHE A 147 -5.43 6.59 -0.57
N LEU A 148 -4.44 6.67 0.30
CA LEU A 148 -4.56 6.60 1.75
C LEU A 148 -4.43 8.00 2.34
N GLY A 149 -5.53 8.53 2.87
CA GLY A 149 -5.58 9.87 3.45
C GLY A 149 -4.72 10.05 4.70
N GLY A 150 -4.37 11.30 5.00
CA GLY A 150 -3.45 11.60 6.10
C GLY A 150 -3.98 11.08 7.44
N LEU A 151 -3.10 10.52 8.26
CA LEU A 151 -3.41 9.94 9.57
C LEU A 151 -4.43 8.78 9.52
N CYS A 152 -4.73 8.21 8.34
CA CYS A 152 -5.52 6.99 8.29
C CYS A 152 -4.69 5.78 8.73
N ALA A 153 -5.35 4.75 9.26
CA ALA A 153 -4.71 3.49 9.63
C ALA A 153 -5.46 2.30 9.05
N VAL A 154 -4.73 1.40 8.38
CA VAL A 154 -5.23 0.08 7.98
C VAL A 154 -4.80 -0.94 9.02
N HIS A 155 -5.77 -1.58 9.65
CA HIS A 155 -5.53 -2.56 10.68
C HIS A 155 -4.83 -3.81 10.11
N GLN A 156 -4.09 -4.56 10.95
CA GLN A 156 -3.37 -5.77 10.54
C GLN A 156 -4.27 -6.77 9.78
N ASN A 157 -3.73 -7.38 8.73
CA ASN A 157 -4.43 -8.25 7.78
C ASN A 157 -5.58 -7.58 6.98
N GLY A 158 -5.72 -6.26 7.03
CA GLY A 158 -6.73 -5.55 6.25
C GLY A 158 -6.35 -5.44 4.79
N ARG A 159 -7.33 -5.58 3.89
CA ARG A 159 -7.16 -5.40 2.44
C ARG A 159 -7.83 -4.10 1.98
N VAL A 160 -7.15 -3.35 1.13
CA VAL A 160 -7.68 -2.18 0.44
C VAL A 160 -7.54 -2.42 -1.06
N GLY A 161 -8.66 -2.66 -1.72
CA GLY A 161 -8.70 -2.98 -3.14
C GLY A 161 -8.25 -1.81 -4.02
N GLN A 162 -7.78 -2.16 -5.22
CA GLN A 162 -7.20 -1.19 -6.17
C GLN A 162 -8.12 0.00 -6.47
N GLY A 163 -7.53 1.18 -6.64
CA GLY A 163 -8.26 2.41 -6.96
C GLY A 163 -9.16 2.94 -5.84
N ALA A 164 -9.18 2.30 -4.66
CA ALA A 164 -9.93 2.79 -3.52
C ALA A 164 -9.35 4.10 -2.98
N ILE A 165 -10.21 4.87 -2.31
CA ILE A 165 -9.82 6.06 -1.56
C ILE A 165 -10.21 5.91 -0.10
N ILE A 166 -9.22 6.05 0.77
CA ILE A 166 -9.38 6.07 2.22
C ILE A 166 -9.29 7.52 2.69
N GLY A 167 -10.31 7.96 3.42
CA GLY A 167 -10.35 9.29 4.00
C GLY A 167 -9.24 9.54 5.02
N GLY A 168 -8.88 10.82 5.20
CA GLY A 168 -8.01 11.20 6.31
C GLY A 168 -8.65 10.85 7.66
N LEU A 169 -7.81 10.55 8.66
CA LEU A 169 -8.21 10.10 10.00
C LEU A 169 -9.05 8.81 10.03
N ALA A 170 -9.17 8.10 8.90
CA ALA A 170 -10.00 6.91 8.86
C ALA A 170 -9.32 5.70 9.54
N ALA A 171 -10.07 4.94 10.32
CA ALA A 171 -9.60 3.69 10.92
C ALA A 171 -10.21 2.49 10.19
N VAL A 172 -9.44 1.90 9.27
CA VAL A 172 -9.87 0.80 8.41
C VAL A 172 -9.66 -0.53 9.13
N THR A 173 -10.72 -1.05 9.74
CA THR A 173 -10.73 -2.35 10.47
C THR A 173 -11.38 -3.49 9.68
N ARG A 174 -11.83 -3.20 8.44
CA ARG A 174 -12.57 -4.09 7.55
C ARG A 174 -12.04 -3.94 6.11
N ASP A 175 -12.16 -4.98 5.30
CA ASP A 175 -11.65 -4.98 3.92
C ASP A 175 -12.42 -3.98 3.05
N VAL A 176 -11.72 -3.08 2.37
CA VAL A 176 -12.32 -2.07 1.49
C VAL A 176 -12.24 -2.58 0.04
N ILE A 177 -13.39 -2.62 -0.64
CA ILE A 177 -13.49 -3.07 -2.03
C ILE A 177 -12.65 -2.22 -3.00
N PRO A 178 -12.26 -2.78 -4.16
CA PRO A 178 -11.74 -2.00 -5.27
C PRO A 178 -12.64 -0.82 -5.60
N TYR A 179 -12.02 0.33 -5.89
CA TYR A 179 -12.70 1.59 -6.19
C TYR A 179 -13.63 2.08 -5.09
N GLY A 180 -13.60 1.51 -3.89
CA GLY A 180 -14.41 1.96 -2.76
C GLY A 180 -13.97 3.32 -2.24
N SER A 181 -14.90 4.08 -1.68
CA SER A 181 -14.62 5.28 -0.91
C SER A 181 -14.92 5.01 0.55
N ALA A 182 -13.90 4.95 1.42
CA ALA A 182 -14.09 4.61 2.83
C ALA A 182 -13.68 5.76 3.76
N TRP A 183 -14.54 6.11 4.70
CA TRP A 183 -14.38 7.28 5.58
C TRP A 183 -14.80 6.99 7.02
N GLY A 184 -14.20 7.71 7.97
CA GLY A 184 -14.59 7.69 9.38
C GLY A 184 -13.72 6.77 10.26
N ASN A 185 -13.96 6.85 11.57
CA ASN A 185 -13.26 6.06 12.58
C ASN A 185 -14.32 5.40 13.51
N HIS A 186 -14.67 4.12 13.35
CA HIS A 186 -14.18 3.19 12.33
C HIS A 186 -14.72 3.50 10.91
N ALA A 187 -13.94 3.15 9.89
CA ALA A 187 -14.26 3.47 8.50
C ALA A 187 -15.51 2.73 8.00
N ARG A 188 -16.28 3.41 7.15
CA ARG A 188 -17.46 2.90 6.46
C ARG A 188 -17.37 3.18 4.97
N LEU A 189 -17.92 2.27 4.18
CA LEU A 189 -18.02 2.44 2.73
C LEU A 189 -19.05 3.53 2.43
N ARG A 190 -18.66 4.55 1.66
CA ARG A 190 -19.47 5.70 1.26
C ARG A 190 -19.62 5.75 -0.26
N GLY A 191 -19.81 4.59 -0.88
CA GLY A 191 -19.91 4.46 -2.33
C GLY A 191 -18.58 4.22 -3.02
N LEU A 192 -18.53 4.57 -4.30
CA LEU A 192 -17.36 4.42 -5.17
C LEU A 192 -16.52 5.71 -5.24
N ASN A 193 -15.23 5.56 -5.52
CA ASN A 193 -14.28 6.63 -5.82
C ASN A 193 -14.55 7.20 -7.22
N LEU A 194 -15.58 8.04 -7.32
CA LEU A 194 -16.00 8.64 -8.58
C LEU A 194 -14.93 9.56 -9.20
N ILE A 195 -14.07 10.16 -8.38
CA ILE A 195 -12.96 10.99 -8.86
C ILE A 195 -11.93 10.12 -9.58
N GLY A 196 -11.52 9.01 -8.96
CA GLY A 196 -10.60 8.04 -9.56
C GLY A 196 -11.15 7.45 -10.86
N LEU A 197 -12.42 7.03 -10.86
CA LEU A 197 -13.07 6.47 -12.05
C LEU A 197 -13.16 7.48 -13.21
N LYS A 198 -13.48 8.76 -12.93
CA LYS A 198 -13.47 9.82 -13.95
C LYS A 198 -12.07 10.06 -14.52
N ARG A 199 -11.02 10.03 -13.69
CA ARG A 199 -9.62 10.16 -14.13
C ARG A 199 -9.15 8.97 -14.98
N LYS A 200 -9.73 7.79 -14.79
CA LYS A 200 -9.51 6.60 -15.64
C LYS A 200 -10.18 6.73 -17.03
N GLY A 201 -10.99 7.77 -17.26
CA GLY A 201 -11.61 8.07 -18.56
C GLY A 201 -13.07 7.67 -18.67
N TYR A 202 -13.72 7.26 -17.59
CA TYR A 202 -15.13 6.86 -17.62
C TYR A 202 -16.08 8.02 -17.89
N GLY A 203 -16.91 7.85 -18.93
CA GLY A 203 -17.97 8.79 -19.28
C GLY A 203 -19.15 8.76 -18.29
N LYS A 204 -20.08 9.72 -18.43
CA LYS A 204 -21.24 9.85 -17.52
C LYS A 204 -22.09 8.58 -17.45
N ASP A 205 -22.34 7.92 -18.59
CA ASP A 205 -23.22 6.75 -18.64
C ASP A 205 -22.58 5.51 -18.01
N GLN A 206 -21.29 5.30 -18.20
CA GLN A 206 -20.57 4.21 -17.52
C GLN A 206 -20.53 4.43 -16.01
N VAL A 207 -20.28 5.68 -15.55
CA VAL A 207 -20.34 6.01 -14.11
C VAL A 207 -21.73 5.73 -13.53
N ARG A 208 -22.80 6.05 -14.26
CA ARG A 208 -24.17 5.72 -13.83
C ARG A 208 -24.40 4.22 -13.69
N ARG A 209 -23.87 3.41 -14.62
CA ARG A 209 -23.97 1.95 -14.57
C ARG A 209 -23.16 1.37 -13.40
N LEU A 210 -21.96 1.87 -13.14
CA LEU A 210 -21.16 1.49 -11.97
C LEU A 210 -21.88 1.79 -10.65
N LEU A 211 -22.53 2.96 -10.55
CA LEU A 211 -23.34 3.33 -9.39
C LEU A 211 -24.63 2.50 -9.27
N ALA A 212 -25.21 2.04 -10.38
CA ALA A 212 -26.33 1.11 -10.35
C ALA A 212 -25.88 -0.26 -9.83
N ALA A 213 -24.76 -0.80 -10.34
CA ALA A 213 -24.18 -2.05 -9.87
C ALA A 213 -23.81 -2.02 -8.38
N TYR A 214 -23.22 -0.91 -7.91
CA TYR A 214 -22.94 -0.72 -6.47
C TYR A 214 -24.22 -0.80 -5.63
N ARG A 215 -25.29 -0.12 -6.05
CA ARG A 215 -26.58 -0.14 -5.34
C ARG A 215 -27.20 -1.54 -5.36
N ASP A 216 -27.22 -2.20 -6.51
CA ASP A 216 -27.70 -3.57 -6.63
C ASP A 216 -26.94 -4.52 -5.69
N LEU A 217 -25.63 -4.31 -5.51
CA LEU A 217 -24.78 -5.12 -4.64
C LEU A 217 -25.01 -4.86 -3.14
N PHE A 218 -24.99 -3.60 -2.71
CA PHE A 218 -24.95 -3.23 -1.29
C PHE A 218 -26.30 -2.79 -0.70
N GLU A 219 -27.22 -2.34 -1.53
CA GLU A 219 -28.52 -1.76 -1.13
C GLU A 219 -29.71 -2.54 -1.71
N GLY A 220 -29.48 -3.51 -2.61
CA GLY A 220 -30.53 -4.31 -3.22
C GLY A 220 -31.21 -5.28 -2.25
N ASP A 221 -32.38 -5.78 -2.63
CA ASP A 221 -33.14 -6.77 -1.86
C ASP A 221 -32.49 -8.17 -1.90
N GLY A 222 -32.81 -9.00 -0.92
CA GLY A 222 -32.34 -10.39 -0.84
C GLY A 222 -30.96 -10.57 -0.19
N GLU A 223 -30.51 -11.82 -0.13
CA GLU A 223 -29.24 -12.18 0.52
C GLU A 223 -28.03 -11.64 -0.24
N PHE A 224 -27.02 -11.15 0.49
CA PHE A 224 -25.81 -10.57 -0.10
C PHE A 224 -25.11 -11.53 -1.07
N ALA A 225 -25.07 -12.83 -0.76
CA ALA A 225 -24.50 -13.85 -1.64
C ALA A 225 -25.24 -13.92 -2.99
N GLY A 226 -26.58 -13.94 -2.98
CA GLY A 226 -27.37 -13.92 -4.22
C GLY A 226 -27.21 -12.63 -5.02
N ARG A 227 -27.01 -11.49 -4.34
CA ARG A 227 -26.74 -10.21 -5.01
C ARG A 227 -25.39 -10.20 -5.71
N ILE A 228 -24.37 -10.85 -5.16
CA ILE A 228 -23.07 -10.99 -5.84
C ILE A 228 -23.24 -11.67 -7.20
N ASP A 229 -23.97 -12.79 -7.26
CA ASP A 229 -24.16 -13.54 -8.49
C ASP A 229 -25.02 -12.76 -9.50
N GLY A 230 -26.12 -12.15 -9.05
CA GLY A 230 -26.97 -11.33 -9.91
C GLY A 230 -26.25 -10.10 -10.49
N VAL A 231 -25.37 -9.45 -9.71
CA VAL A 231 -24.54 -8.34 -10.18
C VAL A 231 -23.46 -8.82 -11.15
N ALA A 232 -22.85 -9.99 -10.90
CA ALA A 232 -21.87 -10.60 -11.78
C ALA A 232 -22.43 -10.89 -13.18
N GLU A 233 -23.67 -11.38 -13.25
CA GLU A 233 -24.34 -11.65 -14.52
C GLU A 233 -24.78 -10.37 -15.22
N ARG A 234 -25.48 -9.47 -14.50
CA ARG A 234 -26.09 -8.26 -15.08
C ARG A 234 -25.05 -7.23 -15.57
N TYR A 235 -23.90 -7.18 -14.93
CA TYR A 235 -22.86 -6.16 -15.19
C TYR A 235 -21.53 -6.79 -15.63
N ALA A 236 -21.58 -7.98 -16.26
CA ALA A 236 -20.39 -8.72 -16.71
C ALA A 236 -19.49 -7.94 -17.69
N ASP A 237 -20.05 -6.96 -18.39
CA ASP A 237 -19.33 -6.09 -19.32
C ASP A 237 -18.59 -4.92 -18.64
N LEU A 238 -18.71 -4.76 -17.31
CA LEU A 238 -18.01 -3.74 -16.53
C LEU A 238 -16.84 -4.38 -15.76
N PRO A 239 -15.58 -4.24 -16.22
CA PRO A 239 -14.43 -4.87 -15.59
C PRO A 239 -14.27 -4.54 -14.11
N GLU A 240 -14.54 -3.29 -13.72
CA GLU A 240 -14.43 -2.84 -12.32
C GLU A 240 -15.41 -3.55 -11.40
N ILE A 241 -16.60 -3.89 -11.89
CA ILE A 241 -17.58 -4.65 -11.11
C ILE A 241 -17.11 -6.09 -10.94
N MET A 242 -16.55 -6.69 -12.00
CA MET A 242 -15.97 -8.03 -11.91
C MET A 242 -14.77 -8.09 -10.97
N GLU A 243 -13.95 -7.04 -10.93
CA GLU A 243 -12.85 -6.91 -9.96
C GLU A 243 -13.37 -6.79 -8.52
N ILE A 244 -14.44 -6.01 -8.29
CA ILE A 244 -15.09 -5.93 -6.97
C ILE A 244 -15.63 -7.31 -6.54
N ILE A 245 -16.30 -8.02 -7.45
CA ILE A 245 -16.84 -9.37 -7.17
C ILE A 245 -15.72 -10.35 -6.88
N ALA A 246 -14.65 -10.35 -7.68
CA ALA A 246 -13.49 -11.21 -7.47
C ALA A 246 -12.85 -10.96 -6.10
N PHE A 247 -12.67 -9.70 -5.71
CA PHE A 247 -12.14 -9.33 -4.40
C PHE A 247 -13.02 -9.81 -3.23
N ILE A 248 -14.34 -9.71 -3.37
CA ILE A 248 -15.30 -10.17 -2.35
C ILE A 248 -15.25 -11.70 -2.25
N ARG A 249 -15.23 -12.41 -3.38
CA ARG A 249 -15.21 -13.87 -3.43
C ARG A 249 -13.90 -14.48 -2.95
N ASP A 250 -12.77 -13.83 -3.26
CA ASP A 250 -11.45 -14.23 -2.76
C ASP A 250 -11.43 -14.23 -1.21
N GLY A 251 -12.14 -13.29 -0.60
CA GLY A 251 -12.28 -13.23 0.86
C GLY A 251 -10.98 -12.89 1.57
N GLY A 252 -11.04 -12.68 2.88
CA GLY A 252 -9.88 -12.23 3.64
C GLY A 252 -10.01 -12.57 5.11
N ARG A 253 -9.00 -12.18 5.90
CA ARG A 253 -9.03 -12.36 7.36
C ARG A 253 -9.94 -11.35 8.07
N ARG A 254 -10.41 -10.33 7.37
CA ARG A 254 -11.30 -9.29 7.90
C ARG A 254 -12.65 -9.34 7.20
N PRO A 255 -13.74 -8.99 7.89
CA PRO A 255 -15.02 -8.83 7.23
C PRO A 255 -14.97 -7.65 6.25
N LEU A 256 -15.86 -7.64 5.27
CA LEU A 256 -16.00 -6.57 4.30
C LEU A 256 -16.45 -5.25 4.97
N CYS A 257 -15.92 -4.13 4.49
CA CYS A 257 -16.38 -2.79 4.85
C CYS A 257 -17.70 -2.52 4.14
N LEU A 258 -18.79 -2.48 4.91
CA LEU A 258 -20.14 -2.26 4.41
C LEU A 258 -20.57 -0.79 4.66
N PRO A 259 -21.53 -0.26 3.88
CA PRO A 259 -22.04 1.08 4.10
C PRO A 259 -22.79 1.24 5.43
N ASN A 260 -23.51 0.20 5.85
CA ASN A 260 -24.39 0.19 7.03
C ASN A 260 -23.91 -0.74 8.15
N ALA A 261 -22.62 -1.09 8.20
CA ALA A 261 -22.14 -1.88 9.33
C ALA A 261 -22.32 -1.08 10.62
N GLU A 262 -23.00 -1.63 11.62
CA GLU A 262 -22.77 -1.25 13.03
C GLU A 262 -21.46 -1.90 13.51
#